data_AF-A0AAN5H371-F1
#
_entry.id   AF-A0AAN5H371-F1
#
_cell.length_a   1.000
_cell.length_b   1.000
_cell.length_c   1.000
_cell.angle_alpha   90.00
_cell.angle_beta   90.00
_cell.angle_gamma   90.00
#
_symmetry.space_group_name_H-M   'P 1'
#
loop_
_entity.id
_entity.type
_entity.pdbx_description
1 polymer ?
#
loop_
_entity_poly.entity_id
_entity_poly.type
_entity_poly.pdbx_seq_one_letter_code
_entity_poly.pdbx_strand_id
1 'polypeptide(L)'
;AEQALLTGHAFHPAPKSHEPFNRQEAERYLPDMAPHFPLRWFSVDKTQIAGESLHLNLQQRLTRFAAENAPQLLNELSDNQWLFPLHPW
;
A
#
# COMPACT_ATOMS: atom_id res chain seq x y z
N ALA A 1 -1.94 14.50 12.42
CA ALA A 1 -0.58 14.50 12.99
C ALA A 1 0.42 13.90 12.01
N GLU A 2 0.19 12.69 11.49
CA GLU A 2 1.11 11.97 10.57
C GLU A 2 1.60 12.78 9.34
N GLN A 3 0.77 13.65 8.77
CA GLN A 3 1.11 14.46 7.59
C GLN A 3 1.54 15.90 7.91
N ALA A 4 1.81 16.22 9.18
CA ALA A 4 2.21 17.58 9.58
C ALA A 4 3.74 17.81 9.61
N LEU A 5 4.55 16.75 9.45
CA LEU A 5 6.01 16.86 9.55
C LEU A 5 6.65 17.29 8.23
N LEU A 6 6.75 18.61 8.02
CA LEU A 6 7.35 19.20 6.82
C LEU A 6 8.88 19.38 6.91
N THR A 7 9.46 19.22 8.10
CA THR A 7 10.91 19.40 8.33
C THR A 7 11.70 18.10 8.15
N GLY A 8 11.05 16.94 8.31
CA GLY A 8 11.70 15.63 8.27
C GLY A 8 12.63 15.40 9.47
N HIS A 9 13.69 14.62 9.28
CA HIS A 9 14.63 14.29 10.35
C HIS A 9 15.46 15.52 10.78
N ALA A 10 15.30 15.95 12.03
CA ALA A 10 15.85 17.21 12.55
C ALA A 10 17.39 17.35 12.46
N PHE A 11 18.12 16.23 12.45
CA PHE A 11 19.59 16.20 12.41
C PHE A 11 20.17 15.61 11.11
N HIS A 12 19.40 15.61 10.02
CA HIS A 12 19.87 15.10 8.72
C HIS A 12 20.06 16.26 7.73
N PRO A 13 21.14 16.29 6.90
CA PRO A 13 21.44 17.42 6.01
C PRO A 13 20.50 17.55 4.80
N ALA A 14 19.85 16.47 4.37
CA ALA A 14 18.87 16.47 3.27
C ALA A 14 17.65 15.62 3.62
N PRO A 15 16.87 15.98 4.67
CA PRO A 15 15.83 15.12 5.25
C PRO A 15 14.60 14.94 4.35
N LYS A 16 14.53 15.71 3.26
CA LYS A 16 13.45 15.71 2.27
C LYS A 16 13.92 15.36 0.87
N SER A 17 15.14 14.85 0.70
CA SER A 17 15.53 14.24 -0.57
C SER A 17 14.65 13.02 -0.83
N HIS A 18 14.10 12.92 -2.04
CA HIS A 18 13.11 11.90 -2.42
C HIS A 18 13.35 11.36 -3.83
N GLU A 19 14.61 11.30 -4.26
CA GLU A 19 14.96 10.66 -5.53
C GLU A 19 14.57 9.16 -5.50
N PRO A 20 14.05 8.60 -6.61
CA PRO A 20 13.98 9.20 -7.95
C PRO A 20 12.67 9.95 -8.27
N PHE A 21 11.83 10.27 -7.28
CA PHE A 21 10.53 10.89 -7.55
C PHE A 21 10.65 12.23 -8.25
N ASN A 22 9.93 12.35 -9.35
CA ASN A 22 9.62 13.64 -9.94
C ASN A 22 8.60 14.40 -9.06
N ARG A 23 8.32 15.65 -9.44
CA ARG A 23 7.42 16.52 -8.67
C ARG A 23 6.01 15.93 -8.48
N GLN A 24 5.41 15.38 -9.53
CA GLN A 24 4.04 14.84 -9.46
C GLN A 24 3.97 13.60 -8.56
N GLU A 25 5.00 12.76 -8.60
CA GLU A 25 5.14 11.61 -7.72
C GLU A 25 5.33 12.04 -6.26
N ALA A 26 6.20 13.02 -6.01
CA ALA A 26 6.42 13.56 -4.67
C ALA A 26 5.13 14.17 -4.08
N GLU A 27 4.37 14.94 -4.87
CA GLU A 27 3.10 15.53 -4.43
C GLU A 27 2.05 14.47 -4.08
N ARG A 28 2.06 13.32 -4.76
CA ARG A 28 1.06 12.25 -4.54
C ARG A 28 1.49 11.23 -3.48
N TYR A 29 2.77 10.93 -3.38
CA TYR A 29 3.28 9.78 -2.62
C TYR A 29 4.09 10.16 -1.37
N LEU A 30 4.39 11.45 -1.14
CA LEU A 30 4.95 11.93 0.12
C LEU A 30 3.87 12.54 1.02
N PRO A 31 4.03 12.49 2.35
CA PRO A 31 3.03 13.02 3.27
C PRO A 31 2.92 14.56 3.25
N ASP A 32 3.92 15.27 2.71
CA ASP A 32 4.08 16.73 2.79
C ASP A 32 2.90 17.55 2.23
N MET A 33 2.24 17.06 1.18
CA MET A 33 1.05 17.70 0.58
C MET A 33 -0.27 17.13 1.11
N ALA A 34 -0.21 16.34 2.19
CA ALA A 34 -1.33 15.57 2.73
C ALA A 34 -2.16 14.81 1.68
N PRO A 35 -1.53 14.11 0.71
CA PRO A 35 -2.27 13.39 -0.32
C PRO A 35 -2.97 12.16 0.25
N HIS A 36 -3.89 11.63 -0.56
CA HIS A 36 -4.49 10.32 -0.37
C HIS A 36 -4.68 9.65 -1.74
N PHE A 37 -4.62 8.33 -1.76
CA PHE A 37 -4.84 7.55 -2.97
C PHE A 37 -5.38 6.15 -2.63
N PRO A 38 -6.19 5.53 -3.51
CA PRO A 38 -6.55 4.13 -3.35
C PRO A 38 -5.34 3.23 -3.64
N LEU A 39 -5.33 2.05 -3.04
CA LEU A 39 -4.34 1.01 -3.34
C LEU A 39 -4.53 0.47 -4.77
N ARG A 40 -3.43 -0.02 -5.35
CA ARG A 40 -3.48 -0.87 -6.54
C ARG A 40 -3.63 -2.32 -6.10
N TRP A 41 -4.26 -3.15 -6.94
CA TRP A 41 -4.54 -4.54 -6.61
C TRP A 41 -4.17 -5.45 -7.78
N PHE A 42 -3.63 -6.62 -7.46
CA PHE A 42 -3.51 -7.75 -8.39
C PHE A 42 -4.35 -8.93 -7.91
N SER A 43 -4.86 -9.71 -8.86
CA SER A 43 -5.31 -11.08 -8.60
C SER A 43 -4.11 -11.99 -8.86
N VAL A 44 -3.63 -12.68 -7.82
CA VAL A 44 -2.37 -13.42 -7.84
C VAL A 44 -2.60 -14.86 -7.41
N ASP A 45 -1.99 -15.80 -8.13
CA ASP A 45 -2.03 -17.21 -7.76
C ASP A 45 -1.35 -17.43 -6.40
N LYS A 46 -2.00 -18.16 -5.49
CA LYS A 46 -1.51 -18.42 -4.13
C LYS A 46 -0.12 -19.04 -4.09
N THR A 47 0.30 -19.76 -5.12
CA THR A 47 1.65 -20.35 -5.22
C THR A 47 2.75 -19.29 -5.36
N GLN A 48 2.38 -18.08 -5.80
CA GLN A 48 3.28 -16.93 -5.95
C GLN A 48 3.22 -15.97 -4.75
N ILE A 49 2.38 -16.25 -3.74
CA ILE A 49 2.22 -15.41 -2.56
C ILE A 49 2.97 -16.03 -1.39
N ALA A 50 3.96 -15.31 -0.88
CA ALA A 50 4.67 -15.64 0.34
C ALA A 50 4.37 -14.61 1.43
N GLY A 51 4.09 -15.09 2.64
CA GLY A 51 3.80 -14.22 3.79
C GLY A 51 3.31 -15.01 4.98
N GLU A 52 3.13 -14.32 6.09
CA GLU A 52 2.62 -14.91 7.33
C GLU A 52 1.66 -13.94 8.01
N SER A 53 0.79 -14.46 8.87
CA SER A 53 -0.19 -13.66 9.59
C SER A 53 -0.53 -14.30 10.93
N LEU A 54 -0.71 -13.45 11.94
CA LEU A 54 -1.22 -13.85 13.26
C LEU A 54 -2.75 -13.75 13.30
N HIS A 55 -3.39 -14.57 14.15
CA HIS A 55 -4.84 -14.65 14.43
C HIS A 55 -5.74 -15.10 13.25
N LEU A 56 -5.41 -14.66 12.04
CA LEU A 56 -5.96 -15.12 10.78
C LEU A 56 -4.81 -15.73 9.98
N ASN A 57 -5.06 -16.77 9.19
CA ASN A 57 -4.06 -17.20 8.23
C ASN A 57 -3.89 -16.15 7.11
N LEU A 58 -2.85 -16.29 6.27
CA LEU A 58 -2.55 -15.30 5.23
C LEU A 58 -3.73 -15.06 4.27
N GLN A 59 -4.38 -16.14 3.81
CA GLN A 59 -5.55 -16.06 2.93
C GLN A 59 -6.66 -15.23 3.57
N GLN A 60 -7.03 -15.55 4.81
CA GLN A 60 -8.07 -14.85 5.55
C GLN A 60 -7.74 -13.37 5.75
N ARG A 61 -6.47 -13.04 6.02
CA ARG A 61 -6.04 -11.65 6.17
C ARG A 61 -6.19 -10.87 4.86
N LEU A 62 -5.73 -11.43 3.74
CA LEU A 62 -5.84 -10.79 2.43
C LEU A 62 -7.31 -10.65 2.00
N THR A 63 -8.12 -11.68 2.20
CA THR A 63 -9.57 -11.64 1.93
C THR A 63 -10.25 -10.54 2.75
N ARG A 64 -10.02 -10.48 4.07
CA ARG A 64 -10.62 -9.44 4.93
C ARG A 64 -10.16 -8.04 4.49
N PHE A 65 -8.87 -7.88 4.25
CA PHE A 65 -8.30 -6.59 3.85
C PHE A 65 -8.89 -6.09 2.52
N ALA A 66 -9.03 -6.97 1.52
CA ALA A 66 -9.67 -6.63 0.26
C ALA A 66 -11.17 -6.34 0.42
N ALA A 67 -11.90 -7.12 1.23
CA ALA A 67 -13.32 -6.89 1.45
C ALA A 67 -13.62 -5.52 2.11
N GLU A 68 -12.77 -5.08 3.04
CA GLU A 68 -12.92 -3.79 3.73
C GLU A 68 -12.50 -2.59 2.87
N ASN A 69 -11.53 -2.77 1.96
CA ASN A 69 -10.90 -1.65 1.23
C ASN A 69 -11.23 -1.59 -0.27
N ALA A 70 -11.61 -2.71 -0.88
CA ALA A 70 -11.93 -2.81 -2.30
C ALA A 70 -12.99 -3.91 -2.57
N PRO A 71 -14.19 -3.84 -1.93
CA PRO A 71 -15.23 -4.86 -2.05
C PRO A 71 -15.67 -5.12 -3.51
N GLN A 72 -15.54 -4.12 -4.38
CA GLN A 72 -15.84 -4.22 -5.80
C GLN A 72 -14.93 -5.19 -6.57
N LEU A 73 -13.79 -5.61 -6.00
CA LEU A 73 -12.84 -6.54 -6.61
C LEU A 73 -13.02 -7.99 -6.13
N LEU A 74 -13.96 -8.25 -5.22
CA LEU A 74 -14.15 -9.59 -4.64
C LEU A 74 -14.60 -10.64 -5.66
N ASN A 75 -15.07 -10.23 -6.84
CA ASN A 75 -15.35 -11.12 -7.96
C ASN A 75 -14.07 -11.78 -8.53
N GLU A 76 -12.90 -11.21 -8.30
CA GLU A 76 -11.60 -11.77 -8.70
C GLU A 76 -11.01 -12.74 -7.67
N LEU A 77 -11.62 -12.84 -6.49
CA LEU A 77 -11.17 -13.71 -5.40
C LEU A 77 -11.68 -15.15 -5.60
N SER A 78 -10.78 -16.12 -5.52
CA SER A 78 -11.10 -17.55 -5.52
C SER A 78 -10.17 -18.33 -4.58
N ASP A 79 -10.33 -19.66 -4.54
CA ASP A 79 -9.48 -20.52 -3.72
C ASP A 79 -7.99 -20.43 -4.08
N ASN A 80 -7.68 -20.20 -5.36
CA ASN A 80 -6.31 -20.14 -5.86
C ASN A 80 -5.86 -18.73 -6.24
N GLN A 81 -6.77 -17.81 -6.53
CA GLN A 81 -6.45 -16.43 -6.90
C GLN A 81 -6.82 -15.50 -5.75
N TRP A 82 -5.83 -14.87 -5.13
CA TRP A 82 -6.02 -13.99 -4.00
C TRP A 82 -5.73 -12.54 -4.38
N LEU A 83 -6.46 -11.61 -3.77
CA LEU A 83 -6.26 -10.18 -3.96
C LEU A 83 -5.04 -9.71 -3.17
N PHE A 84 -4.03 -9.22 -3.89
CA PHE A 84 -2.78 -8.74 -3.32
C PHE A 84 -2.69 -7.21 -3.48
N PRO A 85 -2.57 -6.43 -2.38
CA PRO A 85 -2.47 -4.97 -2.44
C PRO A 85 -1.06 -4.51 -2.78
N LEU A 86 -0.96 -3.41 -3.52
CA LEU A 86 0.30 -2.77 -3.90
C LEU A 86 0.20 -1.25 -3.74
N HIS A 87 1.36 -0.62 -3.53
CA HIS A 87 1.50 0.81 -3.69
C HIS A 87 1.29 1.20 -5.17
N PRO A 88 0.70 2.38 -5.49
CA PRO A 88 0.41 2.75 -6.89
C PRO A 88 1.62 3.17 -7.74
N TRP A 89 2.73 3.54 -7.12
CA TRP A 89 4.04 3.76 -7.77
C TRP A 89 4.85 2.47 -7.78
#